data_AF-A0ABC8A984-F1
#
_entry.id   AF-A0ABC8A984-F1
#
_cell.length_a   1.000
_cell.length_b   1.000
_cell.length_c   1.000
_cell.angle_alpha   90.00
_cell.angle_beta   90.00
_cell.angle_gamma   90.00
#
_symmetry.space_group_name_H-M   'P 1'
#
loop_
_entity.id
_entity.type
_entity.pdbx_description
1 polymer ?
#
loop_
_entity_poly.entity_id
_entity_poly.type
_entity_poly.pdbx_seq_one_letter_code
_entity_poly.pdbx_strand_id
1 'polypeptide(L)'
;MKITDLQKIDQNIVKFLGEHRGIDRAVKGKILVQSLDIDFRTLQSRIEYLHKQGCAIGSIDNGYFIPVNEDERRAGIIKKQRTGIAINNAVNGYTLAELDWIDQLFEED
;
A
#
# COMPACT_ATOMS: atom_id res chain seq x y z
N MET A 1 -0.37 -1.64 -21.95
CA MET A 1 -0.69 -2.96 -21.36
C MET A 1 -2.18 -3.23 -21.56
N LYS A 2 -2.57 -4.46 -21.92
CA LYS A 2 -3.98 -4.88 -21.91
C LYS A 2 -4.26 -5.69 -20.64
N ILE A 3 -5.51 -5.67 -20.17
CA ILE A 3 -5.91 -6.44 -18.99
C ILE A 3 -5.68 -7.95 -19.16
N THR A 4 -5.77 -8.46 -20.39
CA THR A 4 -5.52 -9.87 -20.74
C THR A 4 -4.07 -10.30 -20.52
N ASP A 5 -3.14 -9.36 -20.46
CA ASP A 5 -1.71 -9.63 -20.27
C ASP A 5 -1.37 -9.84 -18.78
N LEU A 6 -2.30 -9.51 -17.88
CA LEU A 6 -2.16 -9.63 -16.44
C LEU A 6 -2.58 -11.02 -15.94
N GLN A 7 -2.06 -11.44 -14.79
CA GLN A 7 -2.53 -12.67 -14.14
C GLN A 7 -3.97 -12.50 -13.64
N LYS A 8 -4.73 -13.60 -13.52
CA LYS A 8 -6.15 -13.56 -13.13
C LYS A 8 -6.41 -12.73 -11.86
N ILE A 9 -5.54 -12.85 -10.85
CA ILE A 9 -5.63 -12.09 -9.61
C ILE A 9 -5.55 -10.57 -9.84
N ASP A 10 -4.61 -10.12 -10.68
CA ASP A 10 -4.45 -8.70 -11.02
C ASP A 10 -5.65 -8.18 -11.80
N GLN A 11 -6.16 -8.98 -12.74
CA GLN A 11 -7.36 -8.65 -13.49
C GLN A 11 -8.54 -8.44 -12.54
N ASN A 12 -8.70 -9.34 -11.55
CA ASN A 12 -9.77 -9.24 -10.57
C ASN A 12 -9.62 -8.00 -9.68
N ILE A 13 -8.40 -7.69 -9.23
CA ILE A 13 -8.11 -6.44 -8.47
C ILE A 13 -8.51 -5.22 -9.30
N VAL A 14 -8.05 -5.13 -10.56
CA VAL A 14 -8.32 -3.98 -11.43
C VAL A 14 -9.80 -3.84 -11.75
N LYS A 15 -10.50 -4.94 -12.00
CA LYS A 15 -11.96 -4.94 -12.24
C LYS A 15 -12.71 -4.48 -11.00
N PHE A 16 -12.42 -5.05 -9.84
CA PHE A 16 -13.08 -4.71 -8.58
C PHE A 16 -12.91 -3.22 -8.23
N LEU A 17 -11.68 -2.73 -8.26
CA LEU A 17 -11.40 -1.31 -8.02
C LEU A 17 -11.95 -0.42 -9.14
N GLY A 18 -12.03 -0.94 -10.36
CA GLY A 18 -12.61 -0.28 -11.52
C GLY A 18 -14.11 -0.01 -11.41
N GLU A 19 -14.83 -0.78 -10.60
CA GLU A 19 -16.24 -0.54 -10.24
C GLU A 19 -16.40 0.52 -9.13
N HIS A 20 -15.33 0.72 -8.35
CA HIS A 20 -15.31 1.60 -7.17
C HIS A 20 -14.27 2.73 -7.32
N ARG A 21 -14.30 3.44 -8.46
CA ARG A 21 -13.35 4.52 -8.75
C ARG A 21 -13.61 5.77 -7.93
N GLY A 22 -12.57 6.55 -7.69
CA GLY A 22 -12.62 7.78 -6.90
C GLY A 22 -12.19 7.57 -5.46
N ILE A 23 -11.59 8.59 -4.85
CA ILE A 23 -11.03 8.51 -3.50
C ILE A 23 -12.11 8.27 -2.44
N ASP A 24 -13.30 8.85 -2.64
CA ASP A 24 -14.45 8.69 -1.74
C ASP A 24 -15.03 7.27 -1.76
N ARG A 25 -14.71 6.51 -2.82
CA ARG A 25 -15.13 5.11 -3.00
C ARG A 25 -14.01 4.12 -2.69
N ALA A 26 -12.95 4.56 -2.02
CA ALA A 26 -11.84 3.70 -1.66
C ALA A 26 -12.30 2.44 -0.91
N VAL A 27 -11.93 1.30 -1.47
CA VAL A 27 -12.29 -0.01 -0.95
C VAL A 27 -11.32 -0.38 0.16
N LYS A 28 -11.83 -0.69 1.34
CA LYS A 28 -10.99 -1.15 2.46
C LYS A 28 -10.24 -2.41 2.05
N GLY A 29 -8.94 -2.48 2.34
CA GLY A 29 -8.09 -3.63 2.01
C GLY A 29 -8.67 -4.94 2.54
N LYS A 30 -9.25 -4.95 3.75
CA LYS A 30 -9.90 -6.12 4.33
C LYS A 30 -11.08 -6.66 3.50
N ILE A 31 -11.83 -5.76 2.87
CA ILE A 31 -12.96 -6.14 2.01
C ILE A 31 -12.40 -6.71 0.72
N LEU A 32 -11.40 -6.04 0.14
CA LEU A 32 -10.78 -6.47 -1.11
C LEU A 32 -10.14 -7.86 -0.99
N VAL A 33 -9.41 -8.14 0.09
CA VAL A 33 -8.81 -9.48 0.31
C VAL A 33 -9.87 -10.57 0.49
N GLN A 34 -10.97 -10.28 1.20
CA GLN A 34 -12.08 -11.20 1.39
C GLN A 34 -12.81 -11.48 0.08
N SER A 35 -13.10 -10.44 -0.71
CA SER A 35 -13.78 -10.57 -2.00
C SER A 35 -12.95 -11.32 -3.04
N LEU A 36 -11.62 -11.32 -2.90
CA LEU A 36 -10.70 -11.95 -3.84
C LEU A 36 -10.16 -13.31 -3.36
N ASP A 37 -10.49 -13.72 -2.13
CA ASP A 37 -9.97 -14.93 -1.47
C ASP A 37 -8.44 -15.00 -1.47
N ILE A 38 -7.81 -13.92 -1.00
CA ILE A 38 -6.34 -13.80 -0.89
C ILE A 38 -5.95 -13.24 0.47
N ASP A 39 -4.67 -13.35 0.84
CA ASP A 39 -4.14 -12.66 2.01
C ASP A 39 -3.69 -11.22 1.71
N PHE A 40 -3.46 -10.44 2.76
CA PHE A 40 -3.03 -9.04 2.65
C PHE A 40 -1.64 -8.86 2.03
N ARG A 41 -0.70 -9.75 2.31
CA ARG A 41 0.67 -9.68 1.76
C ARG A 41 0.65 -9.93 0.25
N THR A 42 -0.17 -10.88 -0.19
CA THR A 42 -0.43 -11.16 -1.59
C THR A 42 -1.06 -9.92 -2.26
N LEU A 43 -2.12 -9.33 -1.67
CA LEU A 43 -2.71 -8.10 -2.20
C LEU A 43 -1.69 -6.97 -2.34
N GLN A 44 -0.89 -6.71 -1.30
CA GLN A 44 0.13 -5.66 -1.31
C GLN A 44 1.16 -5.87 -2.43
N SER A 45 1.67 -7.10 -2.58
CA SER A 45 2.61 -7.47 -3.64
C SER A 45 2.00 -7.29 -5.04
N ARG A 46 0.74 -7.70 -5.24
CA ARG A 46 0.04 -7.49 -6.53
C ARG A 46 -0.16 -6.02 -6.84
N ILE A 47 -0.52 -5.21 -5.84
CA ILE A 47 -0.70 -3.76 -6.01
C ILE A 47 0.64 -3.09 -6.39
N GLU A 48 1.74 -3.47 -5.76
CA GLU A 48 3.08 -2.98 -6.13
C GLU A 48 3.46 -3.36 -7.56
N TYR A 49 3.20 -4.62 -7.95
CA TYR A 49 3.40 -5.06 -9.33
C TYR A 49 2.57 -4.24 -10.32
N LEU A 50 1.29 -4.00 -10.03
CA LEU A 50 0.40 -3.18 -10.85
C LEU A 50 0.91 -1.74 -10.99
N HIS A 51 1.48 -1.14 -9.93
CA HIS A 51 2.14 0.17 -10.04
C HIS A 51 3.30 0.15 -11.03
N LYS A 52 4.14 -0.91 -11.02
CA LYS A 52 5.24 -1.08 -11.98
C LYS A 52 4.75 -1.22 -13.42
N GLN A 53 3.53 -1.71 -13.61
CA GLN A 53 2.86 -1.77 -14.92
C GLN A 53 2.14 -0.48 -15.33
N GLY A 54 2.23 0.58 -14.52
CA GLY A 54 1.63 1.88 -14.81
C GLY A 54 0.17 2.02 -14.38
N CYS A 55 -0.38 1.07 -13.60
CA CYS A 55 -1.73 1.23 -13.04
C CYS A 55 -1.69 2.21 -11.88
N ALA A 56 -2.35 3.36 -12.01
CA ALA A 56 -2.50 4.31 -10.91
C ALA A 56 -3.50 3.74 -9.88
N ILE A 57 -2.99 3.15 -8.80
CA ILE A 57 -3.81 2.73 -7.66
C ILE A 57 -3.35 3.50 -6.42
N GLY A 58 -4.22 4.38 -5.95
CA GLY A 58 -4.03 5.16 -4.74
C GLY A 58 -4.28 4.33 -3.48
N SER A 59 -3.69 4.75 -2.37
CA SER A 59 -3.89 4.15 -1.05
C SER A 59 -4.16 5.23 -0.01
N ILE A 60 -5.21 5.04 0.79
CA ILE A 60 -5.52 5.80 2.01
C ILE A 60 -5.33 4.90 3.24
N ASP A 61 -5.65 5.40 4.44
CA ASP A 61 -5.32 4.80 5.74
C ASP A 61 -5.63 3.31 5.92
N ASN A 62 -6.49 2.69 5.10
CA ASN A 62 -6.58 1.24 4.91
C ASN A 62 -7.36 0.86 3.64
N GLY A 63 -7.32 1.68 2.59
CA GLY A 63 -8.17 1.51 1.42
C GLY A 63 -7.45 1.78 0.11
N TYR A 64 -7.92 1.16 -0.97
CA TYR A 64 -7.38 1.29 -2.32
C TYR A 64 -8.42 1.90 -3.24
N PHE A 65 -7.98 2.72 -4.19
CA PHE A 65 -8.86 3.34 -5.18
C PHE A 65 -8.13 3.57 -6.49
N ILE A 66 -8.89 3.64 -7.58
CA ILE A 66 -8.40 4.15 -8.87
C ILE A 66 -8.80 5.64 -8.94
N PRO A 67 -7.84 6.57 -9.05
CA PRO A 67 -8.14 7.99 -9.11
C PRO A 67 -8.91 8.33 -10.40
N VAL A 68 -9.85 9.27 -10.32
CA VAL A 68 -10.61 9.77 -11.47
C VAL A 68 -10.12 11.13 -11.97
N ASN A 69 -9.23 11.79 -11.22
CA ASN A 69 -8.60 13.06 -11.58
C ASN A 69 -7.18 13.17 -11.00
N GLU A 70 -6.48 14.25 -11.37
CA GLU A 70 -5.10 14.49 -10.96
C GLU A 70 -4.96 14.80 -9.47
N ASP A 71 -5.93 15.50 -8.88
CA ASP A 71 -5.91 15.86 -7.45
C ASP A 71 -5.99 14.62 -6.57
N GLU A 72 -6.85 13.67 -6.92
CA GLU A 72 -6.94 12.37 -6.25
C GLU A 72 -5.66 11.56 -6.42
N ARG A 73 -5.06 11.57 -7.62
CA ARG A 73 -3.78 10.90 -7.88
C ARG A 73 -2.69 11.50 -6.98
N ARG A 74 -2.63 12.82 -6.89
CA ARG A 74 -1.68 13.57 -6.06
C ARG A 74 -1.88 13.29 -4.58
N ALA A 75 -3.13 13.22 -4.10
CA ALA A 75 -3.44 12.85 -2.72
C ALA A 75 -2.89 11.45 -2.38
N GLY A 76 -3.09 10.48 -3.29
CA GLY A 76 -2.52 9.13 -3.15
C GLY A 76 -0.99 9.11 -3.10
N ILE A 77 -0.31 9.93 -3.91
CA ILE A 77 1.16 10.06 -3.91
C ILE A 77 1.66 10.65 -2.58
N ILE A 78 1.06 11.75 -2.12
CA ILE A 78 1.47 12.43 -0.87
C ILE A 78 1.38 11.46 0.31
N LYS A 79 0.30 10.68 0.39
CA LYS A 79 0.14 9.68 1.47
C LYS A 79 1.25 8.63 1.42
N LYS A 80 1.56 8.08 0.24
CA LYS A 80 2.66 7.10 0.07
C LYS A 80 4.02 7.68 0.44
N GLN A 81 4.31 8.92 0.05
CA GLN A 81 5.55 9.59 0.42
C GLN A 81 5.70 9.76 1.93
N ARG A 82 4.63 10.17 2.62
CA ARG A 82 4.62 10.27 4.10
C ARG A 82 4.89 8.91 4.76
N THR A 83 4.27 7.84 4.26
CA THR A 83 4.54 6.48 4.74
C THR A 83 5.99 6.08 4.50
N GLY A 84 6.56 6.38 3.32
CA GLY A 84 7.96 6.12 3.01
C GLY A 84 8.93 6.83 3.96
N ILE A 85 8.65 8.09 4.32
CA ILE A 85 9.43 8.84 5.31
C ILE A 85 9.38 8.14 6.69
N ALA A 86 8.19 7.75 7.15
CA ALA A 86 8.04 7.07 8.43
C ALA A 86 8.80 5.73 8.46
N ILE A 87 8.77 4.96 7.37
CA ILE A 87 9.53 3.71 7.23
C ILE A 87 11.04 4.00 7.30
N ASN A 88 11.53 4.98 6.54
CA ASN A 88 12.96 5.33 6.56
C ASN A 88 13.42 5.79 7.95
N ASN A 89 12.60 6.55 8.67
CA ASN A 89 12.91 6.96 10.04
C ASN A 89 13.01 5.74 10.98
N ALA A 90 12.10 4.77 10.85
CA ALA A 90 12.14 3.54 11.64
C ALA A 90 13.39 2.70 11.33
N VAL A 91 13.74 2.56 10.04
CA VAL A 91 14.96 1.85 9.60
C VAL A 91 16.21 2.54 10.14
N ASN A 92 16.28 3.87 10.06
CA ASN A 92 17.40 4.64 10.58
C ASN A 92 17.52 4.47 12.10
N GLY A 93 16.40 4.52 12.83
CA GLY A 93 16.39 4.26 14.27
C GLY A 93 16.93 2.87 14.62
N TYR A 94 16.54 1.84 13.87
CA TYR A 94 17.04 0.47 14.07
C TYR A 94 18.53 0.32 13.70
N THR A 95 18.99 1.05 12.69
CA THR A 95 20.39 1.04 12.23
C THR A 95 21.33 1.74 13.21
N LEU A 96 20.83 2.80 13.86
CA LEU A 96 21.60 3.62 14.82
C LEU A 96 21.46 3.13 16.26
N ALA A 97 20.59 2.16 16.55
CA ALA A 97 20.42 1.63 17.89
C ALA A 97 21.67 0.84 18.29
N GLU A 98 22.27 1.23 19.43
CA GLU A 98 23.34 0.45 20.08
C GLU A 98 22.80 -0.92 20.48
N LEU A 99 23.60 -1.99 20.40
CA LEU A 99 23.10 -3.35 20.62
C LEU A 99 22.80 -3.67 22.09
N ASP A 100 23.43 -2.95 23.01
CA ASP A 100 23.26 -3.05 24.47
C ASP A 100 22.19 -2.09 25.01
N TRP A 101 21.43 -1.42 24.13
CA TRP A 101 20.41 -0.43 24.52
C TRP A 101 19.41 -0.96 25.57
N ILE A 102 19.11 -2.25 25.55
CA ILE A 102 18.17 -2.88 26.48
C ILE A 102 18.81 -3.07 27.86
N ASP A 103 20.10 -3.40 27.90
CA ASP A 103 20.85 -3.58 29.14
C ASP A 103 21.06 -2.21 29.82
N GLN A 104 21.43 -1.18 29.04
CA GLN A 104 21.52 0.21 29.51
C GLN A 104 20.19 0.74 30.05
N LEU A 105 19.05 0.32 29.47
CA LEU A 105 17.73 0.76 29.90
C LEU A 105 17.34 0.15 31.27
N PHE A 106 17.89 -1.01 31.62
CA PHE A 106 17.58 -1.76 32.83
C PHE A 106 18.72 -1.76 33.86
N GLU A 107 19.82 -1.07 33.64
CA GLU A 107 20.80 -0.79 34.69
C GLU A 107 20.13 0.06 35.79
N GLU A 108 20.00 -0.52 36.99
CA GLU A 108 19.67 0.21 38.21
C GLU A 108 20.95 0.89 38.74
N ASP A 109 20.88 2.18 39.08
CA ASP A 109 21.98 2.96 39.69
C ASP A 109 22.58 2.31 40.95
#